data_AF-A0A1I5LPN0-F1
#
_entry.id   AF-A0A1I5LPN0-F1
#
_cell.length_a   1.000
_cell.length_b   1.000
_cell.length_c   1.000
_cell.angle_alpha   90.00
_cell.angle_beta   90.00
_cell.angle_gamma   90.00
#
_symmetry.space_group_name_H-M   'P 1'
#
loop_
_entity.id
_entity.type
_entity.pdbx_description
1 polymer ?
#
loop_
_entity_poly.entity_id
_entity_poly.type
_entity_poly.pdbx_seq_one_letter_code
_entity_poly.pdbx_strand_id
1 'polypeptide(L)'
;MDLVVPAAVQSVFVTGALGVAGVTKLFGRHTATAAHRSALRRLVGERRALPAYRLVGAVELALVVALLVPAGHPLTAVATTVWCLAMLAYLGYARLAAPGTSCGCLGSRTAPVGARAFARAGLLTAAAGLIATVNLTATGLGTAALAVPWPVALAAHPVPAVALLAVEAAVFVALSAELDHRWLLPLRRLRVRLRHPLGRAVTADPTDVPVQATLQQLYRSPAYRSAHGLLRSSVLDTWDEEGWRIVTFAAGEGTAVFAVPRGEHAPEKVRAVLVS
;
A
#
# COMPACT_ATOMS: atom_id res chain seq x y z
N MET A 1 22.31 -28.44 3.56
CA MET A 1 21.87 -27.52 2.49
C MET A 1 22.87 -26.38 2.47
N ASP A 2 23.68 -26.28 1.42
CA ASP A 2 24.72 -25.27 1.33
C ASP A 2 24.08 -23.88 1.25
N LEU A 3 24.27 -23.08 2.31
CA LEU A 3 23.74 -21.71 2.40
C LEU A 3 24.34 -20.76 1.35
N VAL A 4 25.35 -21.22 0.59
CA VAL A 4 26.03 -20.51 -0.49
C VAL A 4 25.09 -20.13 -1.62
N VAL A 5 24.23 -21.05 -2.09
CA VAL A 5 23.29 -20.78 -3.19
C VAL A 5 22.22 -19.76 -2.77
N PRO A 6 21.53 -19.92 -1.62
CA PRO A 6 20.63 -18.88 -1.11
C PRO A 6 21.31 -17.51 -0.96
N ALA A 7 22.53 -17.45 -0.41
CA ALA A 7 23.26 -16.19 -0.24
C ALA A 7 23.57 -15.48 -1.57
N ALA A 8 23.98 -16.22 -2.60
CA ALA A 8 24.20 -15.66 -3.93
C ALA A 8 22.91 -15.11 -4.56
N VAL A 9 21.77 -15.78 -4.32
CA VAL A 9 20.45 -15.30 -4.75
C VAL A 9 20.03 -14.04 -3.96
N GLN A 10 20.32 -13.96 -2.66
CA GLN A 10 20.05 -12.77 -1.85
C GLN A 10 20.75 -11.53 -2.38
N SER A 11 21.96 -11.66 -2.96
CA SER A 11 22.65 -10.52 -3.57
C SER A 11 21.82 -9.88 -4.67
N VAL A 12 21.11 -10.67 -5.48
CA VAL A 12 20.21 -10.15 -6.53
C VAL A 12 19.02 -9.42 -5.92
N PHE A 13 18.39 -10.01 -4.90
CA PHE A 13 17.24 -9.41 -4.22
C PHE A 13 17.60 -8.07 -3.55
N VAL A 14 18.65 -8.04 -2.73
CA VAL A 14 19.10 -6.84 -2.00
C VAL A 14 19.53 -5.75 -2.98
N THR A 15 20.27 -6.11 -4.03
CA THR A 15 20.69 -5.17 -5.07
C THR A 15 19.48 -4.60 -5.82
N GLY A 16 18.50 -5.42 -6.16
CA GLY A 16 17.27 -4.95 -6.80
C GLY A 16 16.50 -3.96 -5.92
N ALA A 17 16.32 -4.30 -4.64
CA ALA A 17 15.61 -3.44 -3.68
C ALA A 17 16.32 -2.11 -3.43
N LEU A 18 17.64 -2.14 -3.15
CA LEU A 18 18.45 -0.94 -2.96
C LEU A 18 18.59 -0.13 -4.25
N GLY A 19 18.65 -0.79 -5.42
CA GLY A 19 18.71 -0.13 -6.72
C GLY A 19 17.46 0.69 -7.01
N VAL A 20 16.28 0.08 -6.83
CA VAL A 20 15.00 0.80 -6.98
C VAL A 20 14.90 1.94 -5.95
N ALA A 21 15.30 1.71 -4.71
CA ALA A 21 15.31 2.73 -3.67
C ALA A 21 16.26 3.89 -4.00
N GLY A 22 17.48 3.61 -4.44
CA GLY A 22 18.50 4.61 -4.75
C GLY A 22 18.15 5.44 -5.98
N VAL A 23 17.70 4.79 -7.06
CA VAL A 23 17.24 5.46 -8.29
C VAL A 23 16.06 6.38 -7.99
N THR A 24 15.08 5.92 -7.20
CA THR A 24 13.92 6.75 -6.85
C THR A 24 14.29 7.95 -5.98
N LYS A 25 15.27 7.83 -5.08
CA LYS A 25 15.77 8.95 -4.28
C LYS A 25 16.56 9.95 -5.10
N LEU A 26 17.37 9.52 -6.06
CA LEU A 26 18.19 10.43 -6.87
C LEU A 26 17.41 11.10 -7.99
N PHE A 27 16.58 10.34 -8.70
CA PHE A 27 15.98 10.75 -9.97
C PHE A 27 14.45 10.81 -9.95
N GLY A 28 13.81 10.56 -8.81
CA GLY A 28 12.36 10.63 -8.67
C GLY A 28 11.80 12.03 -8.93
N ARG A 29 10.72 12.12 -9.71
CA ARG A 29 9.99 13.39 -9.96
C ARG A 29 9.49 14.07 -8.67
N HIS A 30 9.34 13.31 -7.60
CA HIS A 30 8.80 13.78 -6.32
C HIS A 30 9.84 13.72 -5.18
N THR A 31 11.13 13.64 -5.50
CA THR A 31 12.21 13.53 -4.51
C THR A 31 12.20 14.69 -3.51
N ALA A 32 12.05 15.93 -3.97
CA ALA A 32 12.02 17.10 -3.07
C ALA A 32 10.87 17.01 -2.05
N THR A 33 9.67 16.67 -2.52
CA THR A 33 8.50 16.49 -1.66
C THR A 33 8.68 15.32 -0.68
N ALA A 34 9.27 14.20 -1.15
CA ALA A 34 9.57 13.05 -0.30
C ALA A 34 10.58 13.39 0.80
N ALA A 35 11.65 14.12 0.45
CA ALA A 35 12.67 14.57 1.40
C ALA A 35 12.08 15.48 2.50
N HIS A 36 11.27 16.47 2.11
CA HIS A 36 10.63 17.38 3.07
C HIS A 36 9.54 16.74 3.93
N ARG A 37 8.93 15.64 3.50
CA ARG A 37 7.93 14.89 4.28
C ARG A 37 8.55 13.78 5.14
N SER A 38 9.81 13.46 4.92
CA SER A 38 10.53 12.45 5.70
C SER A 38 10.97 12.97 7.06
N ALA A 39 11.18 12.05 8.01
CA ALA A 39 11.78 12.37 9.30
C ALA A 39 13.20 12.95 9.18
N LEU A 40 13.88 12.72 8.04
CA LEU A 40 15.23 13.24 7.77
C LEU A 40 15.29 14.77 7.92
N ARG A 41 14.23 15.52 7.57
CA ARG A 41 14.22 16.98 7.74
C ARG A 41 14.44 17.40 9.19
N ARG A 42 14.02 16.58 10.16
CA ARG A 42 14.21 16.88 11.60
C ARG A 42 15.65 16.60 12.04
N LEU A 43 16.32 15.63 11.41
CA LEU A 43 17.71 15.28 11.72
C LEU A 43 18.71 16.28 11.12
N VAL A 44 18.53 16.66 9.85
CA VAL A 44 19.52 17.48 9.14
C VAL A 44 19.09 18.95 8.96
N GLY A 45 17.84 19.26 9.29
CA GLY A 45 17.21 20.56 9.04
C GLY A 45 16.60 20.68 7.63
N GLU A 46 15.71 21.65 7.45
CA GLU A 46 14.94 21.80 6.20
C GLU A 46 15.81 22.07 4.97
N ARG A 47 16.82 22.92 5.12
CA ARG A 47 17.76 23.29 4.04
C ARG A 47 18.59 22.11 3.55
N ARG A 48 18.86 21.13 4.42
CA ARG A 48 19.72 19.97 4.12
C ARG A 48 18.94 18.69 3.84
N ALA A 49 17.61 18.70 3.96
CA ALA A 49 16.79 17.50 3.80
C ALA A 49 16.93 16.86 2.40
N LEU A 50 16.83 17.66 1.34
CA LEU A 50 16.98 17.19 -0.03
C LEU A 50 18.39 16.64 -0.34
N PRO A 51 19.50 17.36 -0.08
CA PRO A 51 20.83 16.82 -0.36
C PRO A 51 21.14 15.58 0.48
N ALA A 52 20.72 15.53 1.75
CA ALA A 52 20.90 14.33 2.57
C ALA A 52 20.11 13.13 2.01
N TYR A 53 18.87 13.36 1.54
CA TYR A 53 18.05 12.32 0.94
C TYR A 53 18.65 11.79 -0.37
N ARG A 54 19.26 12.66 -1.19
CA ARG A 54 20.01 12.26 -2.38
C ARG A 54 21.29 11.52 -2.02
N LEU A 55 22.00 11.94 -0.97
CA LEU A 55 23.19 11.23 -0.48
C LEU A 55 22.85 9.80 -0.05
N VAL A 56 21.74 9.60 0.67
CA VAL A 56 21.22 8.27 1.00
C VAL A 56 21.00 7.45 -0.27
N GLY A 57 20.38 8.03 -1.30
CA GLY A 57 20.20 7.36 -2.59
C GLY A 57 21.52 7.03 -3.31
N ALA A 58 22.51 7.92 -3.23
CA ALA A 58 23.83 7.69 -3.80
C ALA A 58 24.58 6.56 -3.08
N VAL A 59 24.49 6.50 -1.74
CA VAL A 59 25.07 5.41 -0.94
C VAL A 59 24.40 4.07 -1.27
N GLU A 60 23.06 4.04 -1.42
CA GLU A 60 22.34 2.85 -1.85
C GLU A 60 22.83 2.34 -3.22
N LEU A 61 23.03 3.23 -4.20
CA LEU A 61 23.55 2.84 -5.51
C LEU A 61 25.03 2.43 -5.48
N ALA A 62 25.84 3.05 -4.63
CA ALA A 62 27.23 2.63 -4.45
C ALA A 62 27.31 1.21 -3.89
N LEU A 63 26.45 0.86 -2.92
CA LEU A 63 26.33 -0.51 -2.39
C LEU A 63 25.85 -1.49 -3.47
N VAL A 64 24.89 -1.09 -4.30
CA VAL A 64 24.43 -1.89 -5.46
C VAL A 64 25.58 -2.20 -6.41
N VAL A 65 26.35 -1.18 -6.83
CA VAL A 65 27.50 -1.38 -7.71
C VAL A 65 28.51 -2.30 -7.04
N ALA A 66 28.84 -2.07 -5.77
CA ALA A 66 29.81 -2.88 -5.03
C ALA A 66 29.37 -4.34 -4.84
N LEU A 67 28.07 -4.61 -4.68
CA LEU A 67 27.51 -5.96 -4.57
C LEU A 67 27.46 -6.69 -5.93
N LEU A 68 27.36 -5.95 -7.03
CA LEU A 68 27.35 -6.53 -8.37
C LEU A 68 28.76 -6.90 -8.87
N VAL A 69 29.82 -6.35 -8.29
CA VAL A 69 31.18 -6.73 -8.64
C VAL A 69 31.44 -8.17 -8.16
N PRO A 70 31.73 -9.13 -9.06
CA PRO A 70 31.88 -10.56 -8.73
C PRO A 70 33.00 -10.88 -7.73
N ALA A 71 33.93 -9.94 -7.51
CA ALA A 71 34.98 -9.99 -6.50
C ALA A 71 34.71 -9.02 -5.34
N GLY A 72 33.44 -8.85 -4.97
CA GLY A 72 33.05 -7.98 -3.87
C GLY A 72 33.76 -8.36 -2.58
N HIS A 73 34.48 -7.41 -1.99
CA HIS A 73 35.15 -7.60 -0.71
C HIS A 73 34.11 -8.02 0.35
N PRO A 74 34.42 -8.93 1.30
CA PRO A 74 33.49 -9.31 2.38
C PRO A 74 32.94 -8.10 3.15
N LEU A 75 33.74 -7.03 3.22
CA LEU A 75 33.34 -5.75 3.80
C LEU A 75 32.13 -5.10 3.10
N THR A 76 31.89 -5.33 1.81
CA THR A 76 30.71 -4.80 1.12
C THR A 76 29.42 -5.42 1.65
N ALA A 77 29.43 -6.74 1.92
CA ALA A 77 28.26 -7.42 2.50
C ALA A 77 28.01 -6.94 3.94
N VAL A 78 29.08 -6.75 4.72
CA VAL A 78 28.99 -6.16 6.07
C VAL A 78 28.46 -4.73 6.01
N ALA A 79 29.01 -3.88 5.13
CA ALA A 79 28.57 -2.49 4.96
C ALA A 79 27.09 -2.42 4.54
N THR A 80 26.65 -3.30 3.65
CA THR A 80 25.24 -3.41 3.26
C THR A 80 24.36 -3.81 4.44
N THR A 81 24.79 -4.78 5.25
CA THR A 81 24.07 -5.20 6.45
C THR A 81 23.95 -4.07 7.46
N VAL A 82 25.05 -3.36 7.72
CA VAL A 82 25.09 -2.18 8.59
C VAL A 82 24.16 -1.08 8.04
N TRP A 83 24.12 -0.88 6.73
CA TRP A 83 23.22 0.06 6.09
C TRP A 83 21.75 -0.31 6.29
N CYS A 84 21.38 -1.57 6.09
CA CYS A 84 20.02 -2.05 6.35
C CYS A 84 19.62 -1.93 7.83
N LEU A 85 20.55 -2.19 8.76
CA LEU A 85 20.36 -1.95 10.19
C LEU A 85 20.18 -0.46 10.50
N ALA A 86 20.97 0.41 9.87
CA ALA A 86 20.81 1.86 10.02
C ALA A 86 19.45 2.33 9.51
N MET A 87 18.93 1.76 8.42
CA MET A 87 17.58 2.02 7.94
C MET A 87 16.52 1.57 8.97
N LEU A 88 16.65 0.38 9.56
CA LEU A 88 15.77 -0.08 10.63
C LEU A 88 15.79 0.86 11.85
N ALA A 89 16.98 1.27 12.29
CA ALA A 89 17.15 2.22 13.38
C ALA A 89 16.51 3.57 13.05
N TYR A 90 16.68 4.05 11.82
CA TYR A 90 16.04 5.26 11.32
C TYR A 90 14.50 5.15 11.31
N LEU A 91 13.93 3.99 10.98
CA LEU A 91 12.47 3.77 11.10
C LEU A 91 12.01 3.86 12.56
N GLY A 92 12.79 3.32 13.50
CA GLY A 92 12.58 3.45 14.93
C GLY A 92 12.55 4.92 15.36
N TYR A 93 13.60 5.66 14.99
CA TYR A 93 13.68 7.10 15.22
C TYR A 93 12.48 7.85 14.60
N ALA A 94 12.16 7.59 13.34
CA ALA A 94 11.07 8.27 12.64
C ALA A 94 9.71 8.00 13.31
N ARG A 95 9.48 6.78 13.81
CA ARG A 95 8.25 6.41 14.52
C ARG A 95 8.10 7.18 15.84
N LEU A 96 9.20 7.40 16.56
CA LEU A 96 9.21 8.10 17.86
C LEU A 96 9.22 9.63 17.70
N ALA A 97 10.14 10.14 16.88
CA ALA A 97 10.39 11.57 16.75
C ALA A 97 9.41 12.27 15.80
N ALA A 98 8.74 11.56 14.89
CA ALA A 98 7.83 12.16 13.92
C ALA A 98 6.68 11.21 13.51
N PRO A 99 5.83 10.79 14.47
CA PRO A 99 4.69 9.93 14.19
C PRO A 99 3.77 10.59 13.16
N GLY A 100 3.54 9.91 12.03
CA GLY A 100 2.78 10.45 10.89
C GLY A 100 3.63 10.77 9.65
N THR A 101 4.95 10.88 9.79
CA THR A 101 5.85 11.03 8.64
C THR A 101 6.06 9.72 7.91
N SER A 102 6.29 9.81 6.60
CA SER A 102 6.68 8.65 5.78
C SER A 102 8.16 8.35 5.96
N CYS A 103 8.53 7.06 5.91
CA CYS A 103 9.94 6.66 5.92
C CYS A 103 10.74 7.26 4.74
N GLY A 104 10.08 7.57 3.62
CA GLY A 104 10.72 8.05 2.39
C GLY A 104 11.61 7.00 1.73
N CYS A 105 11.58 5.72 2.14
CA CYS A 105 12.50 4.72 1.61
C CYS A 105 12.22 4.33 0.14
N LEU A 106 10.96 4.36 -0.31
CA LEU A 106 10.55 3.84 -1.64
C LEU A 106 9.51 4.69 -2.40
N GLY A 107 9.23 5.93 -1.98
CA GLY A 107 8.35 6.80 -2.76
C GLY A 107 7.80 8.01 -2.02
N SER A 108 7.02 8.80 -2.75
CA SER A 108 6.47 10.10 -2.33
C SER A 108 5.15 10.04 -1.57
N ARG A 109 4.65 8.84 -1.26
CA ARG A 109 3.35 8.67 -0.61
C ARG A 109 3.43 8.80 0.91
N THR A 110 2.43 9.47 1.45
CA THR A 110 2.25 9.73 2.88
C THR A 110 1.59 8.53 3.55
N ALA A 111 2.37 7.46 3.78
CA ALA A 111 1.97 6.40 4.71
C ALA A 111 2.82 6.52 5.97
N PRO A 112 2.22 6.58 7.17
CA PRO A 112 2.98 6.60 8.42
C PRO A 112 3.85 5.34 8.54
N VAL A 113 5.02 5.47 9.15
CA VAL A 113 5.90 4.32 9.44
C VAL A 113 5.15 3.31 10.30
N GLY A 114 4.80 2.14 9.76
CA GLY A 114 4.09 1.08 10.47
C GLY A 114 4.84 -0.25 10.46
N ALA A 115 4.23 -1.31 11.01
CA ALA A 115 4.83 -2.64 11.10
C ALA A 115 5.34 -3.17 9.75
N ARG A 116 4.64 -2.89 8.64
CA ARG A 116 5.06 -3.28 7.29
C ARG A 116 6.40 -2.66 6.87
N ALA A 117 6.67 -1.42 7.27
CA ALA A 117 7.94 -0.75 6.97
C ALA A 117 9.10 -1.43 7.72
N PHE A 118 8.89 -1.79 8.99
CA PHE A 118 9.85 -2.56 9.78
C PHE A 118 10.04 -3.97 9.23
N ALA A 119 8.98 -4.67 8.85
CA ALA A 119 9.08 -6.00 8.25
C ALA A 119 9.87 -5.97 6.93
N ARG A 120 9.63 -4.96 6.08
CA ARG A 120 10.36 -4.78 4.82
C ARG A 120 11.85 -4.52 5.05
N ALA A 121 12.18 -3.64 5.97
CA ALA A 121 13.56 -3.35 6.33
C ALA A 121 14.22 -4.55 7.04
N GLY A 122 13.46 -5.29 7.85
CA GLY A 122 13.89 -6.53 8.49
C GLY A 122 14.22 -7.62 7.48
N LEU A 123 13.40 -7.77 6.43
CA LEU A 123 13.66 -8.68 5.31
C LEU A 123 14.97 -8.33 4.60
N LEU A 124 15.21 -7.05 4.29
CA LEU A 124 16.47 -6.61 3.69
C LEU A 124 17.67 -6.85 4.61
N THR A 125 17.53 -6.59 5.90
CA THR A 125 18.60 -6.85 6.89
C THR A 125 18.90 -8.33 7.01
N ALA A 126 17.88 -9.20 7.02
CA ALA A 126 18.08 -10.65 7.07
C ALA A 126 18.77 -11.17 5.80
N ALA A 127 18.33 -10.69 4.62
CA ALA A 127 18.94 -11.02 3.34
C ALA A 127 20.41 -10.57 3.27
N ALA A 128 20.69 -9.31 3.61
CA ALA A 128 22.05 -8.77 3.64
C ALA A 128 22.93 -9.49 4.67
N GLY A 129 22.38 -9.77 5.85
CA GLY A 129 23.04 -10.52 6.90
C GLY A 129 23.44 -11.92 6.47
N LEU A 130 22.57 -12.64 5.74
CA LEU A 130 22.92 -13.96 5.19
C LEU A 130 24.12 -13.89 4.24
N ILE A 131 24.16 -12.87 3.36
CA ILE A 131 25.31 -12.64 2.47
C ILE A 131 26.58 -12.41 3.31
N ALA A 132 26.50 -11.54 4.32
CA ALA A 132 27.64 -11.21 5.17
C ALA A 132 28.14 -12.43 5.97
N THR A 133 27.24 -13.21 6.57
CA THR A 133 27.59 -14.40 7.34
C THR A 133 28.29 -15.44 6.47
N VAL A 134 27.77 -15.74 5.27
CA VAL A 134 28.38 -16.70 4.35
C VAL A 134 29.75 -16.21 3.85
N ASN A 135 29.89 -14.93 3.53
CA ASN A 135 31.16 -14.36 3.08
C ASN A 135 32.22 -14.38 4.19
N LEU A 136 31.83 -14.06 5.44
CA LEU A 136 32.75 -14.06 6.57
C LEU A 136 33.21 -15.48 6.94
N THR A 137 32.31 -16.46 6.95
CA THR A 137 32.67 -17.86 7.24
C THR A 137 33.56 -18.45 6.16
N ALA A 138 33.33 -18.10 4.89
CA ALA A 138 34.21 -18.49 3.78
C ALA A 138 35.64 -17.95 3.96
N THR A 139 35.79 -16.68 4.36
CA THR A 139 37.12 -16.07 4.55
C THR A 139 37.90 -16.57 5.78
N GLY A 140 37.20 -17.01 6.84
CA GLY A 140 37.84 -17.50 8.07
C GLY A 140 38.49 -18.89 7.95
N LEU A 141 38.13 -19.66 6.92
CA LEU A 141 38.62 -21.02 6.68
C LEU A 141 39.89 -21.09 5.82
N GLY A 142 40.55 -19.96 5.53
CA GLY A 142 41.81 -19.91 4.77
C GLY A 142 41.70 -20.38 3.31
N THR A 143 40.52 -20.81 2.88
CA THR A 143 40.20 -21.07 1.49
C THR A 143 39.61 -19.78 0.93
N ALA A 144 40.24 -19.25 -0.11
CA ALA A 144 39.61 -18.24 -0.97
C ALA A 144 38.46 -18.90 -1.74
N ALA A 145 37.47 -19.42 -1.01
CA ALA A 145 36.22 -19.91 -1.57
C ALA A 145 35.53 -18.69 -2.16
N LEU A 146 35.80 -18.48 -3.45
CA LEU A 146 35.14 -17.56 -4.34
C LEU A 146 33.65 -17.67 -4.04
N ALA A 147 33.08 -16.64 -3.41
CA ALA A 147 31.63 -16.53 -3.29
C ALA A 147 31.07 -16.80 -4.67
N VAL A 148 30.28 -17.87 -4.81
CA VAL A 148 29.79 -18.31 -6.12
C VAL A 148 29.10 -17.11 -6.75
N PRO A 149 29.58 -16.60 -7.90
CA PRO A 149 28.99 -15.42 -8.50
C PRO A 149 27.49 -15.69 -8.72
N TRP A 150 26.64 -14.70 -8.42
CA TRP A 150 25.20 -14.86 -8.53
C TRP A 150 24.73 -15.43 -9.89
N PRO A 151 25.35 -15.12 -11.06
CA PRO A 151 24.92 -15.72 -12.33
C PRO A 151 25.16 -17.24 -12.36
N VAL A 152 26.26 -17.71 -11.75
CA VAL A 152 26.62 -19.12 -11.68
C VAL A 152 25.65 -19.87 -10.77
N ALA A 153 25.32 -19.28 -9.60
CA ALA A 153 24.34 -19.86 -8.69
C ALA A 153 22.93 -19.97 -9.33
N LEU A 154 22.52 -18.94 -10.07
CA LEU A 154 21.26 -18.95 -10.83
C LEU A 154 21.28 -19.95 -11.98
N ALA A 155 22.39 -20.11 -12.70
CA ALA A 155 22.52 -21.08 -13.77
C ALA A 155 22.51 -22.53 -13.25
N ALA A 156 23.11 -22.79 -12.09
CA ALA A 156 23.13 -24.11 -11.47
C ALA A 156 21.75 -24.54 -10.95
N HIS A 157 20.96 -23.59 -10.43
CA HIS A 157 19.67 -23.87 -9.81
C HIS A 157 18.58 -22.86 -10.22
N PRO A 158 18.20 -22.80 -11.51
CA PRO A 158 17.36 -21.72 -12.04
C PRO A 158 15.95 -21.72 -11.44
N VAL A 159 15.32 -22.89 -11.33
CA VAL A 159 13.94 -23.02 -10.82
C VAL A 159 13.83 -22.56 -9.35
N PRO A 160 14.58 -23.11 -8.39
CA PRO A 160 14.46 -22.68 -7.00
C PRO A 160 14.98 -21.25 -6.78
N ALA A 161 16.00 -20.79 -7.52
CA ALA A 161 16.48 -19.41 -7.41
C ALA A 161 15.42 -18.41 -7.88
N VAL A 162 14.81 -18.64 -9.05
CA VAL A 162 13.73 -17.79 -9.57
C VAL A 162 12.50 -17.85 -8.66
N ALA A 163 12.14 -19.03 -8.15
CA ALA A 163 11.03 -19.16 -7.20
C ALA A 163 11.28 -18.37 -5.91
N LEU A 164 12.48 -18.45 -5.33
CA LEU A 164 12.86 -17.69 -4.15
C LEU A 164 12.79 -16.18 -4.41
N LEU A 165 13.40 -15.69 -5.48
CA LEU A 165 13.36 -14.27 -5.87
C LEU A 165 11.92 -13.79 -6.11
N ALA A 166 11.08 -14.61 -6.74
CA ALA A 166 9.68 -14.28 -6.98
C ALA A 166 8.89 -14.16 -5.67
N VAL A 167 9.10 -15.10 -4.73
CA VAL A 167 8.48 -15.05 -3.40
C VAL A 167 8.96 -13.84 -2.62
N GLU A 168 10.26 -13.56 -2.58
CA GLU A 168 10.83 -12.42 -1.87
C GLU A 168 10.37 -11.09 -2.46
N ALA A 169 10.35 -10.96 -3.79
CA ALA A 169 9.80 -9.80 -4.47
C ALA A 169 8.32 -9.63 -4.16
N ALA A 170 7.52 -10.71 -4.16
CA ALA A 170 6.11 -10.66 -3.80
C ALA A 170 5.90 -10.22 -2.35
N VAL A 171 6.67 -10.76 -1.40
CA VAL A 171 6.63 -10.37 0.01
C VAL A 171 7.05 -8.91 0.17
N PHE A 172 8.14 -8.49 -0.47
CA PHE A 172 8.64 -7.12 -0.42
C PHE A 172 7.61 -6.11 -0.96
N VAL A 173 6.97 -6.44 -2.09
CA VAL A 173 5.88 -5.66 -2.68
C VAL A 173 4.65 -5.64 -1.77
N ALA A 174 4.28 -6.77 -1.18
CA ALA A 174 3.15 -6.87 -0.27
C ALA A 174 3.36 -6.05 1.03
N LEU A 175 4.60 -5.94 1.48
CA LEU A 175 5.00 -5.10 2.62
C LEU A 175 5.14 -3.61 2.23
N SER A 176 5.17 -3.27 0.94
CA SER A 176 5.31 -1.89 0.47
C SER A 176 3.96 -1.21 0.39
N ALA A 177 3.62 -0.42 1.42
CA ALA A 177 2.37 0.37 1.46
C ALA A 177 2.22 1.33 0.26
N GLU A 178 3.34 1.73 -0.35
CA GLU A 178 3.37 2.58 -1.55
C GLU A 178 2.75 1.87 -2.76
N LEU A 179 2.84 0.54 -2.83
CA LEU A 179 2.32 -0.28 -3.92
C LEU A 179 0.88 -0.75 -3.70
N ASP A 180 0.27 -0.53 -2.54
CA ASP A 180 -1.10 -0.96 -2.23
C ASP A 180 -2.10 -0.59 -3.36
N HIS A 181 -1.97 0.59 -3.96
CA HIS A 181 -2.84 0.98 -5.08
C HIS A 181 -2.65 0.16 -6.37
N ARG A 182 -1.44 -0.36 -6.62
CA ARG A 182 -1.13 -1.13 -7.84
C ARG A 182 -1.60 -2.57 -7.74
N TRP A 183 -1.63 -3.15 -6.54
CA TRP A 183 -2.01 -4.55 -6.35
C TRP A 183 -3.24 -4.75 -5.48
N LEU A 184 -3.39 -4.05 -4.33
CA LEU A 184 -4.58 -4.20 -3.48
C LEU A 184 -5.84 -3.59 -4.09
N LEU A 185 -5.78 -2.47 -4.81
CA LEU A 185 -6.98 -1.94 -5.48
C LEU A 185 -7.52 -2.87 -6.56
N PRO A 186 -6.72 -3.41 -7.50
CA PRO A 186 -7.23 -4.40 -8.43
C PRO A 186 -7.68 -5.68 -7.71
N LEU A 187 -6.99 -6.14 -6.65
CA LEU A 187 -7.46 -7.28 -5.86
C LEU A 187 -8.81 -7.02 -5.19
N ARG A 188 -9.01 -5.82 -4.62
CA ARG A 188 -10.28 -5.40 -4.01
C ARG A 188 -11.37 -5.29 -5.06
N ARG A 189 -11.07 -4.73 -6.24
CA ARG A 189 -12.01 -4.67 -7.37
C ARG A 189 -12.37 -6.06 -7.87
N LEU A 190 -11.40 -6.96 -7.99
CA LEU A 190 -11.63 -8.35 -8.36
C LEU A 190 -12.47 -9.05 -7.28
N ARG A 191 -12.14 -8.87 -6.00
CA ARG A 191 -12.91 -9.41 -4.87
C ARG A 191 -14.35 -8.88 -4.86
N VAL A 192 -14.58 -7.62 -5.20
CA VAL A 192 -15.93 -7.03 -5.33
C VAL A 192 -16.64 -7.52 -6.60
N ARG A 193 -15.92 -7.81 -7.68
CA ARG A 193 -16.50 -8.44 -8.88
C ARG A 193 -16.91 -9.88 -8.60
N LEU A 194 -16.07 -10.63 -7.87
CA LEU A 194 -16.30 -12.03 -7.52
C LEU A 194 -17.32 -12.19 -6.38
N ARG A 195 -17.29 -11.30 -5.39
CA ARG A 195 -18.34 -11.20 -4.37
C ARG A 195 -19.33 -10.15 -4.85
N HIS A 196 -20.32 -10.60 -5.62
CA HIS A 196 -21.42 -9.75 -6.06
C HIS A 196 -21.90 -8.90 -4.87
N PRO A 197 -21.88 -7.56 -4.96
CA PRO A 197 -22.30 -6.68 -3.86
C PRO A 197 -23.78 -6.87 -3.49
N LEU A 198 -24.53 -7.66 -4.26
CA LEU A 198 -25.92 -8.05 -4.03
C LEU A 198 -26.12 -9.57 -3.87
N GLY A 199 -25.07 -10.39 -4.00
CA GLY A 199 -25.20 -11.85 -4.10
C GLY A 199 -25.64 -12.55 -2.81
N ARG A 200 -25.73 -11.82 -1.69
CA ARG A 200 -26.29 -12.30 -0.43
C ARG A 200 -27.65 -11.70 -0.06
N ALA A 201 -28.05 -10.60 -0.72
CA ALA A 201 -29.35 -9.96 -0.53
C ALA A 201 -30.37 -10.46 -1.57
N VAL A 202 -29.94 -10.73 -2.81
CA VAL A 202 -30.79 -11.20 -3.90
C VAL A 202 -31.27 -12.65 -3.69
N THR A 203 -30.62 -13.41 -2.82
CA THR A 203 -31.07 -14.75 -2.43
C THR A 203 -32.10 -14.75 -1.29
N ALA A 204 -32.44 -13.60 -0.71
CA ALA A 204 -33.37 -13.52 0.42
C ALA A 204 -34.78 -13.06 0.01
N ASP A 205 -34.93 -12.06 -0.88
CA ASP A 205 -36.24 -11.62 -1.36
C ASP A 205 -36.07 -10.67 -2.56
N PRO A 206 -36.69 -10.91 -3.73
CA PRO A 206 -36.71 -9.94 -4.84
C PRO A 206 -37.30 -8.57 -4.46
N THR A 207 -38.01 -8.48 -3.33
CA THR A 207 -38.61 -7.24 -2.83
C THR A 207 -37.69 -6.44 -1.89
N ASP A 208 -36.56 -6.99 -1.42
CA ASP A 208 -35.69 -6.31 -0.45
C ASP A 208 -34.72 -5.31 -1.09
N VAL A 209 -35.30 -4.26 -1.68
CA VAL A 209 -34.54 -3.10 -2.18
C VAL A 209 -33.98 -2.32 -0.99
N PRO A 210 -32.65 -2.10 -0.90
CA PRO A 210 -32.05 -1.33 0.18
C PRO A 210 -32.62 0.09 0.24
N VAL A 211 -32.85 0.63 1.45
CA VAL A 211 -33.39 1.99 1.68
C VAL A 211 -32.61 3.06 0.90
N GLN A 212 -31.29 2.90 0.79
CA GLN A 212 -30.43 3.81 0.02
C GLN A 212 -30.84 3.93 -1.45
N ALA A 213 -31.25 2.83 -2.09
CA ALA A 213 -31.68 2.82 -3.48
C ALA A 213 -33.03 3.54 -3.65
N THR A 214 -33.95 3.34 -2.70
CA THR A 214 -35.22 4.10 -2.63
C THR A 214 -34.97 5.60 -2.51
N LEU A 215 -34.04 6.03 -1.63
CA LEU A 215 -33.72 7.45 -1.46
C LEU A 215 -33.08 8.05 -2.72
N GLN A 216 -32.25 7.32 -3.44
CA GLN A 216 -31.70 7.79 -4.72
C GLN A 216 -32.79 8.02 -5.77
N GLN A 217 -33.80 7.14 -5.83
CA GLN A 217 -34.96 7.34 -6.71
C GLN A 217 -35.81 8.53 -6.29
N LEU A 218 -36.05 8.68 -4.97
CA LEU A 218 -36.75 9.82 -4.41
C LEU A 218 -36.05 11.14 -4.78
N TYR A 219 -34.74 11.26 -4.56
CA TYR A 219 -34.00 12.48 -4.87
C TYR A 219 -33.97 12.83 -6.36
N ARG A 220 -34.17 11.83 -7.23
CA ARG A 220 -34.31 12.02 -8.69
C ARG A 220 -35.75 12.27 -9.14
N SER A 221 -36.73 12.17 -8.25
CA SER A 221 -38.14 12.40 -8.59
C SER A 221 -38.47 13.88 -8.78
N PRO A 222 -39.39 14.22 -9.71
CA PRO A 222 -39.96 15.57 -9.80
C PRO A 222 -40.65 16.00 -8.50
N ALA A 223 -41.35 15.08 -7.83
CA ALA A 223 -42.09 15.33 -6.60
C ALA A 223 -41.17 15.81 -5.45
N TYR A 224 -39.99 15.19 -5.31
CA TYR A 224 -38.99 15.65 -4.36
C TYR A 224 -38.45 17.03 -4.74
N ARG A 225 -38.08 17.23 -6.01
CA ARG A 225 -37.53 18.52 -6.48
C ARG A 225 -38.49 19.69 -6.28
N SER A 226 -39.80 19.48 -6.46
CA SER A 226 -40.81 20.52 -6.23
C SER A 226 -41.01 20.83 -4.75
N ALA A 227 -40.89 19.84 -3.88
CA ALA A 227 -41.09 20.01 -2.44
C ALA A 227 -39.81 20.35 -1.66
N HIS A 228 -38.62 20.17 -2.26
CA HIS A 228 -37.33 20.24 -1.58
C HIS A 228 -37.11 21.54 -0.81
N GLY A 229 -37.53 22.68 -1.36
CA GLY A 229 -37.40 23.99 -0.69
C GLY A 229 -38.26 24.17 0.56
N LEU A 230 -39.26 23.30 0.76
CA LEU A 230 -40.15 23.31 1.94
C LEU A 230 -39.67 22.36 3.04
N LEU A 231 -38.78 21.43 2.72
CA LEU A 231 -38.27 20.43 3.66
C LEU A 231 -37.26 21.07 4.62
N ARG A 232 -37.42 20.78 5.92
CA ARG A 232 -36.54 21.32 6.98
C ARG A 232 -35.68 20.27 7.67
N SER A 233 -35.92 18.98 7.44
CA SER A 233 -35.17 17.90 8.06
C SER A 233 -34.62 16.89 7.03
N SER A 234 -33.72 16.04 7.49
CA SER A 234 -33.48 14.74 6.88
C SER A 234 -34.69 13.82 7.03
N VAL A 235 -34.61 12.62 6.44
CA VAL A 235 -35.62 11.56 6.59
C VAL A 235 -35.92 11.35 8.08
N LEU A 236 -37.20 11.43 8.44
CA LEU A 236 -37.68 11.22 9.80
C LEU A 236 -37.96 9.73 10.03
N ASP A 237 -38.74 9.13 9.13
CA ASP A 237 -39.14 7.74 9.22
C ASP A 237 -39.29 7.12 7.82
N THR A 238 -39.20 5.80 7.77
CA THR A 238 -39.46 5.00 6.58
C THR A 238 -40.16 3.71 6.95
N TRP A 239 -41.27 3.42 6.27
CA TRP A 239 -41.92 2.12 6.34
C TRP A 239 -42.32 1.64 4.95
N ASP A 240 -42.61 0.35 4.86
CA ASP A 240 -42.96 -0.30 3.61
C ASP A 240 -44.43 -0.72 3.63
N GLU A 241 -45.16 -0.42 2.56
CA GLU A 241 -46.58 -0.73 2.42
C GLU A 241 -46.88 -1.10 0.96
N GLU A 242 -47.45 -2.28 0.73
CA GLU A 242 -47.99 -2.73 -0.57
C GLU A 242 -47.12 -2.40 -1.81
N GLY A 243 -45.80 -2.65 -1.74
CA GLY A 243 -44.87 -2.42 -2.86
C GLY A 243 -44.33 -0.99 -2.98
N TRP A 244 -44.71 -0.11 -2.06
CA TRP A 244 -44.20 1.24 -1.89
C TRP A 244 -43.35 1.33 -0.62
N ARG A 245 -42.35 2.19 -0.66
CA ARG A 245 -41.64 2.66 0.53
C ARG A 245 -42.06 4.08 0.78
N ILE A 246 -42.65 4.31 1.95
CA ILE A 246 -43.08 5.61 2.40
C ILE A 246 -41.91 6.25 3.14
N VAL A 247 -41.60 7.50 2.81
CA VAL A 247 -40.50 8.28 3.41
C VAL A 247 -41.04 9.61 3.88
N THR A 248 -40.80 9.96 5.14
CA THR A 248 -41.30 11.20 5.74
C THR A 248 -40.20 12.21 6.01
N PHE A 249 -40.54 13.48 5.87
CA PHE A 249 -39.67 14.63 6.15
C PHE A 249 -40.47 15.70 6.90
N ALA A 250 -39.82 16.46 7.78
CA ALA A 250 -40.42 17.68 8.32
C ALA A 250 -40.51 18.75 7.22
N ALA A 251 -41.65 19.42 7.10
CA ALA A 251 -41.88 20.46 6.11
C ALA A 251 -42.74 21.59 6.67
N GLY A 252 -42.17 22.79 6.82
CA GLY A 252 -42.89 23.93 7.41
C GLY A 252 -43.48 23.60 8.79
N GLU A 253 -44.81 23.76 8.94
CA GLU A 253 -45.57 23.38 10.15
C GLU A 253 -46.13 21.94 10.10
N GLY A 254 -45.80 21.16 9.07
CA GLY A 254 -46.31 19.80 8.87
C GLY A 254 -45.24 18.78 8.48
N THR A 255 -45.70 17.66 7.90
CA THR A 255 -44.88 16.53 7.44
C THR A 255 -45.10 16.30 5.94
N ALA A 256 -44.02 16.25 5.18
CA ALA A 256 -44.05 15.80 3.78
C ALA A 256 -43.86 14.28 3.73
N VAL A 257 -44.82 13.59 3.14
CA VAL A 257 -44.83 12.13 2.98
C VAL A 257 -44.65 11.79 1.50
N PHE A 258 -43.64 10.98 1.18
CA PHE A 258 -43.35 10.53 -0.17
C PHE A 258 -43.57 9.03 -0.30
N ALA A 259 -44.31 8.61 -1.32
CA ALA A 259 -44.47 7.21 -1.69
C ALA A 259 -43.55 6.88 -2.88
N VAL A 260 -42.61 5.94 -2.68
CA VAL A 260 -41.60 5.55 -3.67
C VAL A 260 -41.79 4.08 -4.06
N PRO A 261 -41.93 3.74 -5.36
CA PRO A 261 -42.16 2.35 -5.76
C PRO A 261 -40.89 1.51 -5.58
N ARG A 262 -41.04 0.28 -5.05
CA ARG A 262 -39.91 -0.63 -4.76
C ARG A 262 -39.61 -1.60 -5.90
N GLY A 263 -40.60 -1.96 -6.72
CA GLY A 263 -40.46 -2.97 -7.78
C GLY A 263 -39.84 -2.47 -9.09
N GLU A 264 -39.76 -1.16 -9.28
CA GLU A 264 -39.27 -0.55 -10.53
C GLU A 264 -38.61 0.80 -10.28
N HIS A 265 -37.57 1.11 -11.07
CA HIS A 265 -36.92 2.40 -11.03
C HIS A 265 -37.68 3.43 -11.87
N ALA A 266 -38.77 3.95 -11.31
CA ALA A 266 -39.69 4.90 -11.94
C ALA A 266 -39.81 6.19 -11.10
N PRO A 267 -38.84 7.12 -11.17
CA PRO A 267 -38.84 8.36 -10.36
C PRO A 267 -40.05 9.27 -10.65
N GLU A 268 -40.66 9.18 -11.82
CA GLU A 268 -41.87 9.88 -12.23
C GLU A 268 -43.16 9.35 -11.57
N LYS A 269 -43.13 8.11 -11.05
CA LYS A 269 -44.25 7.51 -10.30
C LYS A 269 -44.24 7.86 -8.82
N VAL A 270 -43.19 8.53 -8.33
CA VAL A 270 -43.15 9.02 -6.94
C VAL A 270 -44.27 10.03 -6.72
N ARG A 271 -44.96 9.92 -5.59
CA ARG A 271 -46.02 10.83 -5.16
C ARG A 271 -45.65 11.47 -3.84
N ALA A 272 -46.07 12.71 -3.64
CA ALA A 272 -45.84 13.46 -2.42
C ALA A 272 -47.16 14.04 -1.92
N VAL A 273 -47.35 14.01 -0.61
CA VAL A 273 -48.44 14.72 0.07
C VAL A 273 -47.84 15.50 1.25
N LEU A 274 -48.32 16.72 1.43
CA LEU A 274 -48.01 17.52 2.61
C LEU A 274 -49.16 17.36 3.59
N VAL A 275 -48.85 16.94 4.82
CA VAL A 275 -49.82 16.77 5.90
C VAL A 275 -49.50 17.83 6.95
N SER A 276 -50.39 18.82 7.09
CA SER A 276 -50.35 19.84 8.15
C SER A 276 -51.17 19.41 9.35
#